data_AF-A0AAN5DHB3-F1
#
_entry.id   AF-A0AAN5DHB3-F1
#
_cell.length_a   1.000
_cell.length_b   1.000
_cell.length_c   1.000
_cell.angle_alpha   90.00
_cell.angle_beta   90.00
_cell.angle_gamma   90.00
#
_symmetry.space_group_name_H-M   'P 1'
#
loop_
_entity.id
_entity.type
_entity.pdbx_description
1 polymer ?
#
loop_
_entity_poly.entity_id
_entity_poly.type
_entity_poly.pdbx_seq_one_letter_code
_entity_poly.pdbx_strand_id
1 'polypeptide(L)' 'TSIRRALCESACLRVERRLREVSSTRVLITSNTQCVNCDKKIGTSTFVRHAQTGEVEHLFCHESSDRKKIQV' A
#
# COMPACT_ATOMS: atom_id res chain seq x y z
N THR A 1 -18.27 -4.66 -37.46
CA THR A 1 -17.95 -5.69 -36.43
C THR A 1 -16.54 -5.56 -35.87
N SER A 2 -15.52 -5.18 -36.67
CA SER A 2 -14.13 -4.98 -36.22
C SER A 2 -13.96 -3.95 -35.08
N ILE A 3 -14.55 -2.76 -35.22
CA ILE A 3 -14.44 -1.67 -34.22
C ILE A 3 -14.97 -2.09 -32.85
N ARG A 4 -16.13 -2.76 -32.80
CA ARG A 4 -16.71 -3.25 -31.54
C ARG A 4 -15.76 -4.20 -30.80
N ARG A 5 -15.11 -5.10 -31.53
CA ARG A 5 -14.15 -6.06 -30.96
C ARG A 5 -12.92 -5.33 -30.40
N ALA A 6 -12.36 -4.38 -31.16
CA ALA A 6 -11.23 -3.57 -30.72
C ALA A 6 -11.55 -2.75 -29.46
N LEU A 7 -12.77 -2.20 -29.36
CA LEU A 7 -13.24 -1.48 -28.17
C LEU A 7 -13.34 -2.38 -26.94
N CYS A 8 -13.91 -3.57 -27.08
CA CYS A 8 -14.00 -4.56 -25.99
C CYS A 8 -12.61 -5.00 -25.53
N GLU A 9 -11.72 -5.34 -26.46
CA GLU A 9 -10.35 -5.77 -26.16
C GLU A 9 -9.56 -4.66 -25.44
N SER A 10 -9.66 -3.43 -25.92
CA SER A 10 -9.06 -2.27 -25.25
C SER A 10 -9.59 -2.06 -23.83
N ALA A 11 -10.89 -2.29 -23.60
CA ALA A 11 -11.48 -2.20 -22.27
C ALA A 11 -10.94 -3.30 -21.34
N CYS A 12 -10.87 -4.55 -21.81
CA CYS A 12 -10.28 -5.66 -21.06
C CYS A 12 -8.84 -5.37 -20.66
N LEU A 13 -8.00 -4.95 -21.61
CA LEU A 13 -6.59 -4.63 -21.36
C LEU A 13 -6.40 -3.52 -20.31
N ARG A 14 -7.28 -2.50 -20.30
CA ARG A 14 -7.26 -1.45 -19.27
C ARG A 14 -7.61 -2.00 -17.88
N VAL A 15 -8.63 -2.85 -17.80
CA VAL A 15 -9.05 -3.48 -16.54
C VAL A 15 -7.93 -4.36 -15.99
N GLU A 16 -7.35 -5.20 -16.84
CA GLU A 16 -6.24 -6.08 -16.46
C GLU A 16 -5.01 -5.30 -16.00
N ARG A 17 -4.65 -4.22 -16.70
CA ARG A 17 -3.54 -3.35 -16.30
C ARG A 17 -3.79 -2.77 -14.91
N ARG A 18 -4.98 -2.19 -14.70
CA ARG A 18 -5.36 -1.62 -13.40
C ARG A 18 -5.36 -2.68 -12.29
N LEU A 19 -5.84 -3.88 -12.58
CA LEU A 19 -5.82 -4.98 -11.62
C LEU A 19 -4.39 -5.36 -11.22
N ARG A 20 -3.46 -5.42 -12.19
CA ARG A 20 -2.04 -5.67 -11.91
C ARG A 20 -1.41 -4.57 -11.04
N GLU A 21 -1.68 -3.31 -11.35
CA GLU A 21 -1.18 -2.16 -10.58
C GLU A 21 -1.72 -2.13 -9.14
N VAL A 22 -3.02 -2.39 -8.96
CA VAL A 22 -3.63 -2.47 -7.62
C VAL A 22 -3.10 -3.68 -6.86
N SER A 23 -2.91 -4.82 -7.53
CA SER A 23 -2.41 -6.04 -6.89
C SER A 23 -0.93 -5.93 -6.50
N SER A 24 -0.10 -5.28 -7.30
CA SER A 24 1.33 -5.07 -6.97
C SER A 24 1.53 -4.09 -5.81
N THR A 25 0.55 -3.21 -5.56
CA THR A 25 0.59 -2.23 -4.47
C THR A 25 -0.16 -2.69 -3.21
N ARG A 26 -0.98 -3.74 -3.30
CA ARG A 26 -1.76 -4.28 -2.19
C ARG A 26 -0.83 -4.84 -1.09
N VAL A 27 -1.09 -4.43 0.15
CA VAL A 27 -0.47 -5.02 1.35
C VAL A 27 -1.50 -5.86 2.08
N LEU A 28 -1.13 -7.09 2.43
CA LEU A 28 -1.97 -7.94 3.28
C LEU A 28 -1.66 -7.63 4.75
N ILE A 29 -2.53 -6.84 5.38
CA ILE A 29 -2.48 -6.66 6.83
C ILE A 29 -3.21 -7.84 7.46
N THR A 30 -2.49 -8.61 8.27
CA THR A 30 -3.04 -9.73 9.04
C THR A 30 -3.10 -9.35 10.52
N SER A 31 -3.75 -10.18 11.33
CA SER A 31 -3.80 -10.02 12.80
C SER A 31 -2.43 -10.11 13.50
N ASN A 32 -1.38 -10.53 12.77
CA ASN A 32 -0.01 -10.65 13.27
C ASN A 32 0.90 -9.55 12.72
N THR A 33 0.42 -8.66 11.86
CA THR A 33 1.23 -7.56 11.34
C THR A 33 1.52 -6.56 12.48
N GLN A 34 2.81 -6.32 12.73
CA GLN A 34 3.31 -5.44 13.79
C GLN A 34 3.96 -4.18 13.23
N CYS A 35 3.91 -3.12 14.02
CA CYS A 35 4.61 -1.87 13.76
C CYS A 35 6.11 -2.02 14.01
N VAL A 36 6.93 -1.68 13.02
CA VAL A 36 8.40 -1.78 13.15
C VAL A 36 9.04 -0.86 14.20
N ASN A 37 8.32 0.17 14.64
CA ASN A 37 8.86 1.15 15.59
C ASN A 37 8.49 0.84 17.06
N CYS A 38 7.38 0.13 17.32
CA CYS A 38 6.94 -0.13 18.69
C CYS A 38 6.49 -1.57 18.98
N ASP A 39 6.64 -2.48 18.00
CA ASP A 39 6.32 -3.91 18.07
C ASP A 39 4.86 -4.26 18.41
N LYS A 40 3.99 -3.25 18.51
CA LYS A 40 2.55 -3.43 18.72
C LYS A 40 1.86 -3.79 17.41
N LYS A 41 0.80 -4.59 17.52
CA LYS A 41 -0.05 -4.96 16.36
C LYS A 41 -0.62 -3.71 15.69
N ILE A 42 -0.67 -3.72 14.36
CA ILE A 42 -1.29 -2.64 13.58
C ILE A 42 -2.81 -2.62 13.80
N GLY A 43 -3.46 -3.78 13.82
CA GLY A 43 -4.91 -3.88 14.06
C GLY A 43 -5.72 -3.04 13.06
N THR A 44 -6.57 -2.15 13.59
CA THR A 44 -7.36 -1.18 12.81
C THR A 44 -6.76 0.23 12.81
N SER A 45 -5.57 0.43 13.38
CA SER A 45 -4.91 1.73 13.45
C SER A 45 -4.46 2.20 12.07
N THR A 46 -4.39 3.52 11.88
CA THR A 46 -3.75 4.12 10.70
C THR A 46 -2.25 3.82 10.70
N PHE A 47 -1.71 3.48 9.52
CA PHE A 47 -0.33 3.08 9.34
C PHE A 47 0.27 3.66 8.06
N VAL A 48 1.59 3.78 8.05
CA VAL A 48 2.42 4.11 6.90
C VAL A 48 3.11 2.83 6.44
N ARG A 49 3.32 2.72 5.13
CA ARG A 49 4.06 1.62 4.52
C ARG A 49 5.39 2.13 4.00
N HIS A 50 6.47 1.44 4.35
CA HIS A 50 7.79 1.65 3.79
C HIS A 50 7.86 0.96 2.42
N ALA A 51 7.96 1.73 1.34
CA ALA A 51 7.91 1.19 -0.02
C ALA A 51 9.06 0.23 -0.36
N GLN A 52 10.22 0.45 0.26
CA GLN A 52 11.46 -0.31 0.01
C GLN A 52 11.47 -1.67 0.72
N THR A 53 11.01 -1.71 1.98
CA THR A 53 11.04 -2.93 2.81
C THR A 53 9.68 -3.64 2.85
N GLY A 54 8.60 -2.95 2.49
CA GLY A 54 7.22 -3.46 2.63
C GLY A 54 6.72 -3.44 4.07
N GLU A 55 7.55 -3.01 5.02
CA GLU A 55 7.23 -2.91 6.42
C GLU A 55 6.18 -1.84 6.69
N VAL A 56 5.51 -1.96 7.83
CA VAL A 56 4.46 -1.04 8.25
C VAL A 56 4.78 -0.45 9.62
N GLU A 57 4.40 0.80 9.78
CA GLU A 57 4.60 1.58 10.99
C GLU A 57 3.31 2.31 11.32
N HIS A 58 2.95 2.43 12.60
CA HIS A 58 1.80 3.27 12.99
C HIS A 58 2.04 4.71 12.52
N LEU A 59 0.99 5.37 12.03
CA LEU A 59 1.10 6.76 11.58
C LEU A 59 1.65 7.68 12.69
N PHE A 60 1.20 7.47 13.92
CA PHE A 60 1.70 8.20 15.09
C PHE A 60 3.19 7.96 15.37
N CYS A 61 3.66 6.73 15.20
CA CYS A 61 5.08 6.39 15.35
C CYS A 61 5.92 7.10 14.29
N HIS A 62 5.46 7.06 13.04
CA HIS A 62 6.11 7.72 11.92
C HIS A 62 6.23 9.24 12.12
N GLU A 63 5.14 9.92 12.49
CA GLU A 63 5.15 11.36 12.77
C GLU A 63 6.05 11.74 13.95
N SER A 64 6.09 10.90 14.99
CA SER A 64 6.95 11.12 16.16
C SER A 64 8.43 11.00 15.79
N SER A 65 8.76 10.03 14.94
CA SER A 65 10.11 9.83 14.41
C SER A 65 10.54 10.99 13.51
N ASP A 66 9.65 11.53 12.68
CA ASP A 66 9.97 12.66 11.80
C ASP A 66 10.14 13.98 12.56
N ARG A 67 9.36 14.24 13.62
CA ARG A 67 9.58 15.42 14.48
C ARG A 67 10.94 15.39 15.19
N LYS A 68 11.46 14.20 15.50
CA LYS A 68 12.81 14.05 16.09
C LYS A 68 13.94 14.30 15.08
N LYS A 69 13.69 14.16 13.77
CA LYS A 69 14.71 14.41 12.72
C LYS A 69 14.91 15.89 12.41
N ILE A 70 13.94 16.76 12.74
CA ILE A 70 13.97 18.20 12.44
C ILE A 70 14.63 19.00 13.57
N GLN A 71 14.84 18.40 14.75
CA GLN A 71 15.63 19.00 15.83
C GLN A 71 17.12 18.67 15.65
N VAL A 72 17.78 19.39 14.75
CA VAL A 72 19.26 19.50 14.68
C VAL A 72 19.62 20.96 14.57
#